data_AF-A0A0K2TUL6-F1
#
_entry.id   AF-A0A0K2TUL6-F1
#
_cell.length_a   1.000
_cell.length_b   1.000
_cell.length_c   1.000
_cell.angle_alpha   90.00
_cell.angle_beta   90.00
_cell.angle_gamma   90.00
#
_symmetry.space_group_name_H-M   'P 1'
#
loop_
_entity.id
_entity.type
_entity.pdbx_description
1 polymer ?
#
loop_
_entity_poly.entity_id
_entity_poly.type
_entity_poly.pdbx_seq_one_letter_code
_entity_poly.pdbx_strand_id
1 'polypeptide(L)'
;MKENNIPTGHFKLEESNSIIKNWNELSDRFGLDEKEKTECIEGFDIIHPRSNNRYKKHILGIYLGKDIDRHGLASYEIWRRICFKRRMSRFSKEEEELILKRVEELGKSSQAFQVISKELGRFYSVSVKNRYKQLTQKSPMYRRGPFTQEEDDFILAEIDKLGENAKAFNEVALKIGRRHSRNIKFRYYKLKYSTVAEPKKDFTPAEQEELIKLILNEYPNTELKYIKPTDAFFTDLYKKFKRDSSILEKHWLKVILPALLSHELGLSNQNWQIPLIQILLTWTKESKIRMARDLDYMELLELFPGQTKQSIQYFLTIMSRNIIKKVGRKDLSFQEILENAVRLNYSARSPLISTVIRNDILVDIYENIKKSKQIKKC
;
A
#
# COMPACT_ATOMS: atom_id res chain seq x y z
N MET A 1 -24.19 -7.26 -35.99
CA MET A 1 -24.02 -7.65 -34.57
C MET A 1 -24.45 -6.46 -33.72
N LYS A 2 -25.46 -6.60 -32.85
CA LYS A 2 -25.87 -5.51 -31.95
C LYS A 2 -24.81 -5.36 -30.86
N GLU A 3 -24.26 -4.16 -30.69
CA GLU A 3 -23.41 -3.83 -29.55
C GLU A 3 -24.27 -3.90 -28.28
N ASN A 4 -24.21 -5.04 -27.58
CA ASN A 4 -24.86 -5.19 -26.30
C ASN A 4 -24.07 -4.34 -25.28
N ASN A 5 -24.65 -3.21 -24.86
CA ASN A 5 -24.16 -2.40 -23.76
C ASN A 5 -24.21 -3.24 -22.47
N ILE A 6 -23.11 -3.93 -22.15
CA ILE A 6 -23.00 -4.74 -20.94
C ILE A 6 -23.05 -3.79 -19.73
N PRO A 7 -24.04 -3.91 -18.83
CA PRO A 7 -24.12 -3.05 -17.66
C PRO A 7 -22.90 -3.27 -16.74
N THR A 8 -22.14 -2.20 -16.49
CA THR A 8 -20.92 -2.21 -15.66
C THR A 8 -21.17 -1.82 -14.19
N GLY A 9 -22.43 -1.71 -13.78
CA GLY A 9 -22.84 -1.34 -12.41
C GLY A 9 -22.73 -2.46 -11.36
N HIS A 10 -22.88 -2.10 -10.08
CA HIS A 10 -22.96 -3.04 -8.95
C HIS A 10 -24.00 -4.15 -9.20
N PHE A 11 -23.71 -5.36 -8.73
CA PHE A 11 -24.67 -6.47 -8.78
C PHE A 11 -25.77 -6.22 -7.75
N LYS A 12 -27.02 -6.36 -8.17
CA LYS A 12 -28.18 -6.37 -7.29
C LYS A 12 -28.19 -7.64 -6.44
N LEU A 13 -28.98 -7.63 -5.37
CA LEU A 13 -29.09 -8.77 -4.47
C LEU A 13 -29.70 -9.99 -5.19
N GLU A 14 -30.67 -9.76 -6.07
CA GLU A 14 -31.34 -10.80 -6.87
C GLU A 14 -30.37 -11.48 -7.82
N GLU A 15 -29.49 -10.70 -8.47
CA GLU A 15 -28.44 -11.22 -9.36
C GLU A 15 -27.45 -12.09 -8.57
N SER A 16 -27.09 -11.66 -7.35
CA SER A 16 -26.19 -12.42 -6.46
C SER A 16 -26.83 -13.73 -6.00
N ASN A 17 -28.13 -13.72 -5.70
CA ASN A 17 -28.88 -14.92 -5.30
C ASN A 17 -29.03 -15.91 -6.46
N SER A 18 -29.27 -15.42 -7.69
CA SER A 18 -29.28 -16.26 -8.91
C SER A 18 -27.93 -16.96 -9.09
N ILE A 19 -26.81 -16.24 -8.94
CA ILE A 19 -25.47 -16.83 -9.01
C ILE A 19 -25.27 -17.97 -7.99
N ILE A 20 -25.70 -17.79 -6.74
CA ILE A 20 -25.59 -18.82 -5.69
C ILE A 20 -26.46 -20.03 -6.04
N LYS A 21 -27.70 -19.78 -6.48
CA LYS A 21 -28.63 -20.83 -6.92
C LYS A 21 -27.99 -21.66 -8.03
N ASN A 22 -27.41 -21.01 -9.04
CA ASN A 22 -26.77 -21.67 -10.17
C ASN A 22 -25.52 -22.44 -9.77
N TRP A 23 -24.75 -21.96 -8.79
CA TRP A 23 -23.64 -22.71 -8.23
C TRP A 23 -24.10 -23.99 -7.51
N ASN A 24 -25.17 -23.90 -6.72
CA ASN A 24 -25.72 -25.05 -6.02
C ASN A 24 -26.27 -26.08 -7.03
N GLU A 25 -27.06 -25.64 -8.01
CA GLU A 25 -27.55 -26.50 -9.11
C GLU A 25 -26.40 -27.21 -9.85
N LEU A 26 -25.32 -26.48 -10.15
CA LEU A 26 -24.14 -27.04 -10.81
C LEU A 26 -23.49 -28.11 -9.93
N SER A 27 -23.31 -27.80 -8.64
CA SER A 27 -22.67 -28.71 -7.69
C SER A 27 -23.49 -29.98 -7.50
N ASP A 28 -24.81 -29.85 -7.34
CA ASP A 28 -25.72 -30.96 -7.18
C ASP A 28 -25.75 -31.84 -8.43
N ARG A 29 -25.71 -31.24 -9.63
CA ARG A 29 -25.63 -31.96 -10.91
C ARG A 29 -24.38 -32.82 -11.03
N PHE A 30 -23.26 -32.35 -10.47
CA PHE A 30 -22.00 -33.10 -10.45
C PHE A 30 -21.85 -34.01 -9.22
N GLY A 31 -22.86 -34.06 -8.35
CA GLY A 31 -22.82 -34.85 -7.12
C GLY A 31 -21.74 -34.38 -6.14
N LEU A 32 -21.35 -33.11 -6.19
CA LEU A 32 -20.28 -32.58 -5.34
C LEU A 32 -20.76 -32.49 -3.89
N ASP A 33 -20.04 -33.13 -2.98
CA ASP A 33 -20.23 -32.91 -1.55
C ASP A 33 -19.66 -31.53 -1.11
N GLU A 34 -19.88 -31.12 0.14
CA GLU A 34 -19.40 -29.82 0.64
C GLU A 34 -17.87 -29.68 0.65
N LYS A 35 -17.16 -30.81 0.77
CA LYS A 35 -15.69 -30.85 0.70
C LYS A 35 -15.24 -30.63 -0.74
N GLU A 36 -15.83 -31.30 -1.71
CA GLU A 36 -15.54 -31.18 -3.14
C GLU A 36 -15.93 -29.80 -3.69
N LYS A 37 -17.07 -29.23 -3.25
CA LYS A 37 -17.44 -27.83 -3.54
C LYS A 37 -16.35 -26.87 -3.07
N THR A 38 -15.81 -27.12 -1.87
CA THR A 38 -14.73 -26.32 -1.30
C THR A 38 -13.44 -26.47 -2.10
N GLU A 39 -13.04 -27.70 -2.42
CA GLU A 39 -11.86 -28.00 -3.24
C GLU A 39 -11.97 -27.41 -4.64
N CYS A 40 -13.17 -27.36 -5.24
CA CYS A 40 -13.42 -26.71 -6.52
C CYS A 40 -13.20 -25.20 -6.44
N ILE A 41 -13.79 -24.51 -5.44
CA ILE A 41 -13.56 -23.07 -5.20
C ILE A 41 -12.05 -22.80 -5.04
N GLU A 42 -11.37 -23.66 -4.30
CA GLU A 42 -9.93 -23.57 -4.08
C GLU A 42 -9.10 -23.86 -5.33
N GLY A 43 -9.48 -24.85 -6.14
CA GLY A 43 -8.80 -25.19 -7.39
C GLY A 43 -8.84 -24.04 -8.40
N PHE A 44 -9.92 -23.27 -8.42
CA PHE A 44 -10.04 -22.07 -9.26
C PHE A 44 -9.18 -20.88 -8.78
N ASP A 45 -8.74 -20.86 -7.52
CA ASP A 45 -8.02 -19.72 -6.90
C ASP A 45 -6.57 -20.01 -6.44
N ILE A 46 -6.30 -21.18 -5.84
CA ILE A 46 -5.01 -21.57 -5.27
C ILE A 46 -4.07 -22.11 -6.34
N ILE A 47 -4.57 -22.94 -7.25
CA ILE A 47 -3.70 -23.67 -8.17
C ILE A 47 -3.08 -22.72 -9.21
N HIS A 48 -3.73 -21.61 -9.54
CA HIS A 48 -3.26 -20.74 -10.63
C HIS A 48 -3.56 -19.23 -10.46
N PRO A 49 -3.01 -18.54 -9.45
CA PRO A 49 -3.00 -17.08 -9.45
C PRO A 49 -2.21 -16.48 -10.63
N ARG A 50 -1.29 -17.26 -11.23
CA ARG A 50 -0.44 -16.84 -12.37
C ARG A 50 -0.77 -17.50 -13.71
N SER A 51 -1.50 -18.63 -13.74
CA SER A 51 -1.88 -19.21 -15.03
C SER A 51 -3.14 -18.50 -15.52
N ASN A 52 -3.06 -18.01 -16.75
CA ASN A 52 -4.01 -17.10 -17.39
C ASN A 52 -5.32 -17.83 -17.74
N ASN A 53 -5.96 -18.49 -16.78
CA ASN A 53 -7.17 -19.29 -17.03
C ASN A 53 -8.45 -18.45 -17.08
N ARG A 54 -8.32 -17.27 -17.68
CA ARG A 54 -9.42 -16.33 -17.93
C ARG A 54 -10.57 -17.02 -18.66
N TYR A 55 -10.25 -17.96 -19.56
CA TYR A 55 -11.25 -18.73 -20.30
C TYR A 55 -12.09 -19.66 -19.41
N LYS A 56 -11.48 -20.49 -18.55
CA LYS A 56 -12.25 -21.35 -17.62
C LYS A 56 -13.09 -20.53 -16.64
N LYS A 57 -12.53 -19.42 -16.13
CA LYS A 57 -13.28 -18.47 -15.27
C LYS A 57 -14.46 -17.86 -16.02
N HIS A 58 -14.28 -17.51 -17.29
CA HIS A 58 -15.33 -16.98 -18.13
C HIS A 58 -16.43 -18.03 -18.38
N ILE A 59 -16.09 -19.27 -18.72
CA ILE A 59 -17.07 -20.36 -18.93
C ILE A 59 -17.88 -20.61 -17.67
N LEU A 60 -17.21 -20.81 -16.53
CA LEU A 60 -17.91 -21.01 -15.26
C LEU A 60 -18.80 -19.81 -14.96
N GLY A 61 -18.29 -18.60 -15.18
CA GLY A 61 -19.03 -17.37 -15.03
C GLY A 61 -20.26 -17.23 -15.93
N ILE A 62 -20.20 -17.70 -17.18
CA ILE A 62 -21.36 -17.75 -18.09
C ILE A 62 -22.43 -18.67 -17.49
N TYR A 63 -22.05 -19.85 -17.01
CA TYR A 63 -23.00 -20.78 -16.40
C TYR A 63 -23.63 -20.18 -15.14
N LEU A 64 -22.79 -19.64 -14.24
CA LEU A 64 -23.24 -19.03 -12.99
C LEU A 64 -24.17 -17.84 -13.24
N GLY A 65 -23.89 -17.08 -14.30
CA GLY A 65 -24.68 -15.93 -14.71
C GLY A 65 -25.79 -16.23 -15.71
N LYS A 66 -26.20 -17.49 -15.92
CA LYS A 66 -27.13 -17.85 -17.02
C LYS A 66 -28.49 -17.14 -16.96
N ASP A 67 -28.94 -16.71 -15.77
CA ASP A 67 -30.22 -15.99 -15.60
C ASP A 67 -30.05 -14.46 -15.48
N ILE A 68 -28.85 -13.94 -15.72
CA ILE A 68 -28.54 -12.52 -15.61
C ILE A 68 -27.80 -12.02 -16.84
N ASP A 69 -28.16 -10.84 -17.34
CA ASP A 69 -27.51 -10.24 -18.52
C ASP A 69 -26.19 -9.57 -18.12
N ARG A 70 -25.21 -10.39 -17.75
CA ARG A 70 -23.88 -9.97 -17.29
C ARG A 70 -22.79 -10.77 -17.99
N HIS A 71 -21.65 -10.11 -18.21
CA HIS A 71 -20.47 -10.77 -18.74
C HIS A 71 -20.00 -11.90 -17.80
N GLY A 72 -19.68 -13.09 -18.35
CA GLY A 72 -19.34 -14.26 -17.51
C GLY A 72 -18.22 -14.00 -16.49
N LEU A 73 -17.16 -13.27 -16.86
CA LEU A 73 -16.10 -12.93 -15.88
C LEU A 73 -16.61 -12.09 -14.71
N ALA A 74 -17.60 -11.22 -14.92
CA ALA A 74 -18.19 -10.43 -13.85
C ALA A 74 -18.98 -11.31 -12.88
N SER A 75 -19.80 -12.23 -13.42
CA SER A 75 -20.56 -13.21 -12.63
C SER A 75 -19.63 -14.14 -11.84
N TYR A 76 -18.53 -14.60 -12.44
CA TYR A 76 -17.50 -15.38 -11.75
C TYR A 76 -16.86 -14.61 -10.60
N GLU A 77 -16.46 -13.34 -10.80
CA GLU A 77 -15.86 -12.55 -9.72
C GLU A 77 -16.84 -12.27 -8.56
N ILE A 78 -18.14 -12.17 -8.85
CA ILE A 78 -19.18 -12.04 -7.82
C ILE A 78 -19.38 -13.35 -7.07
N TRP A 79 -19.55 -14.46 -7.78
CA TRP A 79 -19.61 -15.80 -7.17
C TRP A 79 -18.41 -16.03 -6.24
N ARG A 80 -17.22 -15.79 -6.77
CA ARG A 80 -15.97 -15.85 -6.03
C ARG A 80 -16.06 -14.97 -4.78
N ARG A 81 -16.39 -13.69 -4.91
CA ARG A 81 -16.56 -12.81 -3.75
C ARG A 81 -17.60 -13.31 -2.77
N ILE A 82 -18.71 -13.92 -3.18
CA ILE A 82 -19.72 -14.46 -2.28
C ILE A 82 -19.15 -15.65 -1.49
N CYS A 83 -18.54 -16.61 -2.19
CA CYS A 83 -17.87 -17.77 -1.60
C CYS A 83 -16.76 -17.34 -0.63
N PHE A 84 -15.94 -16.34 -0.99
CA PHE A 84 -14.85 -15.84 -0.15
C PHE A 84 -15.29 -14.86 0.94
N LYS A 85 -16.32 -14.04 0.73
CA LYS A 85 -16.84 -13.10 1.74
C LYS A 85 -17.45 -13.84 2.90
N ARG A 86 -18.13 -14.97 2.68
CA ARG A 86 -18.53 -15.88 3.76
C ARG A 86 -17.32 -16.42 4.54
N ARG A 87 -16.21 -16.72 3.85
CA ARG A 87 -14.98 -17.24 4.46
C ARG A 87 -14.16 -16.19 5.22
N MET A 88 -14.18 -14.92 4.78
CA MET A 88 -13.37 -13.82 5.32
C MET A 88 -14.16 -12.74 6.08
N SER A 89 -15.48 -12.92 6.26
CA SER A 89 -16.31 -12.02 7.07
C SER A 89 -15.89 -12.03 8.54
N ARG A 90 -16.41 -11.08 9.31
CA ARG A 90 -16.37 -11.17 10.78
C ARG A 90 -17.08 -12.45 11.22
N PHE A 91 -16.63 -13.01 12.34
CA PHE A 91 -17.35 -14.11 12.98
C PHE A 91 -18.69 -13.57 13.51
N SER A 92 -19.76 -14.33 13.30
CA SER A 92 -21.05 -14.08 13.94
C SER A 92 -21.00 -14.51 15.41
N LYS A 93 -22.02 -14.15 16.19
CA LYS A 93 -22.09 -14.56 17.60
C LYS A 93 -22.23 -16.07 17.73
N GLU A 94 -23.01 -16.67 16.85
CA GLU A 94 -23.25 -18.12 16.78
C GLU A 94 -21.95 -18.87 16.43
N GLU A 95 -21.18 -18.34 15.47
CA GLU A 95 -19.85 -18.89 15.16
C GLU A 95 -18.90 -18.77 16.36
N GLU A 96 -18.95 -17.67 17.11
CA GLU A 96 -18.09 -17.47 18.28
C GLU A 96 -18.42 -18.42 19.43
N GLU A 97 -19.72 -18.64 19.69
CA GLU A 97 -20.20 -19.64 20.65
C GLU A 97 -19.77 -21.05 20.24
N LEU A 98 -19.89 -21.39 18.95
CA LEU A 98 -19.44 -22.68 18.44
C LEU A 98 -17.92 -22.85 18.61
N ILE A 99 -17.14 -21.81 18.31
CA ILE A 99 -15.67 -21.82 18.51
C ILE A 99 -15.32 -22.11 19.97
N LEU A 100 -15.97 -21.43 20.92
CA LEU A 100 -15.70 -21.63 22.34
C LEU A 100 -16.02 -23.07 22.76
N LYS A 101 -17.22 -23.55 22.41
CA LYS A 101 -17.68 -24.91 22.71
C LYS A 101 -16.76 -25.98 22.12
N ARG A 102 -16.42 -25.89 20.83
CA ARG A 102 -15.62 -26.93 20.16
C ARG A 102 -14.15 -26.93 20.61
N VAL A 103 -13.59 -25.78 21.01
CA VAL A 103 -12.24 -25.75 21.59
C VAL A 103 -12.22 -26.34 23.00
N GLU A 104 -13.31 -26.21 23.76
CA GLU A 104 -13.46 -26.90 25.06
C GLU A 104 -13.52 -28.42 24.87
N GLU A 105 -14.26 -28.91 23.88
CA GLU A 105 -14.41 -30.33 23.56
C GLU A 105 -13.15 -30.97 22.94
N LEU A 106 -12.51 -30.31 21.97
CA LEU A 106 -11.40 -30.86 21.18
C LEU A 106 -10.01 -30.44 21.68
N GLY A 107 -9.94 -29.51 22.63
CA GLY A 107 -8.70 -28.89 23.10
C GLY A 107 -8.10 -27.84 22.15
N LYS A 108 -6.95 -27.29 22.54
CA LYS A 108 -6.30 -26.14 21.86
C LYS A 108 -5.24 -26.54 20.81
N SER A 109 -5.39 -27.72 20.21
CA SER A 109 -4.43 -28.24 19.23
C SER A 109 -4.62 -27.60 17.84
N SER A 110 -3.57 -27.62 16.99
CA SER A 110 -3.70 -27.13 15.61
C SER A 110 -4.73 -27.93 14.81
N GLN A 111 -4.84 -29.24 15.09
CA GLN A 111 -5.81 -30.14 14.45
C GLN A 111 -7.24 -29.77 14.83
N ALA A 112 -7.50 -29.45 16.11
CA ALA A 112 -8.82 -29.00 16.57
C ALA A 112 -9.28 -27.76 15.80
N PHE A 113 -8.42 -26.75 15.64
CA PHE A 113 -8.78 -25.55 14.87
C PHE A 113 -9.03 -25.81 13.38
N GLN A 114 -8.40 -26.83 12.78
CA GLN A 114 -8.70 -27.23 11.40
C GLN A 114 -10.09 -27.87 11.28
N VAL A 115 -10.46 -28.71 12.25
CA VAL A 115 -11.80 -29.30 12.32
C VAL A 115 -12.84 -28.19 12.47
N ILE A 116 -12.65 -27.30 13.44
CA ILE A 116 -13.56 -26.18 13.70
C ILE A 116 -13.67 -25.24 12.49
N SER A 117 -12.57 -24.97 11.79
CA SER A 117 -12.64 -24.14 10.58
C SER A 117 -13.46 -24.79 9.47
N LYS A 118 -13.36 -26.12 9.30
CA LYS A 118 -14.19 -26.85 8.33
C LYS A 118 -15.66 -26.80 8.72
N GLU A 119 -16.00 -27.02 9.99
CA GLU A 119 -17.37 -26.93 10.52
C GLU A 119 -17.99 -25.55 10.30
N LEU A 120 -17.20 -24.48 10.47
CA LEU A 120 -17.64 -23.10 10.23
C LEU A 120 -17.63 -22.68 8.76
N GLY A 121 -17.18 -23.54 7.83
CA GLY A 121 -16.95 -23.17 6.44
C GLY A 121 -15.91 -22.03 6.27
N ARG A 122 -14.94 -21.94 7.19
CA ARG A 122 -13.84 -20.96 7.19
C ARG A 122 -12.59 -21.57 6.56
N PHE A 123 -11.94 -20.80 5.70
CA PHE A 123 -10.77 -21.29 4.96
C PHE A 123 -9.50 -21.42 5.84
N TYR A 124 -9.29 -20.47 6.75
CA TYR A 124 -8.07 -20.41 7.54
C TYR A 124 -8.33 -20.85 8.99
N SER A 125 -7.86 -22.03 9.38
CA SER A 125 -7.85 -22.47 10.79
C SER A 125 -7.13 -21.49 11.71
N VAL A 126 -6.12 -20.78 11.19
CA VAL A 126 -5.41 -19.70 11.89
C VAL A 126 -6.35 -18.54 12.23
N SER A 127 -7.33 -18.20 11.39
CA SER A 127 -8.29 -17.13 11.70
C SER A 127 -9.19 -17.52 12.87
N VAL A 128 -9.66 -18.78 12.90
CA VAL A 128 -10.44 -19.37 13.99
C VAL A 128 -9.64 -19.38 15.29
N LYS A 129 -8.38 -19.86 15.25
CA LYS A 129 -7.47 -19.83 16.41
C LYS A 129 -7.26 -18.41 16.94
N ASN A 130 -7.08 -17.43 16.05
CA ASN A 130 -6.93 -16.04 16.43
C ASN A 130 -8.22 -15.46 17.01
N ARG A 131 -9.40 -15.86 16.50
CA ARG A 131 -10.69 -15.45 17.09
C ARG A 131 -10.89 -16.06 18.47
N TYR A 132 -10.64 -17.36 18.64
CA TYR A 132 -10.67 -18.02 19.94
C TYR A 132 -9.77 -17.30 20.96
N LYS A 133 -8.54 -16.95 20.57
CA LYS A 133 -7.65 -16.13 21.42
C LYS A 133 -8.27 -14.80 21.79
N GLN A 134 -8.94 -14.11 20.86
CA GLN A 134 -9.63 -12.85 21.16
C GLN A 134 -10.82 -13.02 22.10
N LEU A 135 -11.57 -14.13 21.99
CA LEU A 135 -12.72 -14.42 22.84
C LEU A 135 -12.31 -14.82 24.27
N THR A 136 -11.22 -15.56 24.39
CA THR A 136 -10.77 -16.13 25.68
C THR A 136 -9.75 -15.28 26.39
N GLN A 137 -8.96 -14.50 25.66
CA GLN A 137 -8.21 -13.44 26.31
C GLN A 137 -9.24 -12.44 26.82
N LYS A 138 -9.36 -12.33 28.14
CA LYS A 138 -9.76 -11.09 28.83
C LYS A 138 -8.72 -9.98 28.57
N SER A 139 -8.20 -9.89 27.35
CA SER A 139 -7.30 -8.82 26.95
C SER A 139 -8.11 -7.55 27.15
N PRO A 140 -7.63 -6.62 27.99
CA PRO A 140 -8.28 -5.32 28.10
C PRO A 140 -8.45 -4.81 26.68
N MET A 141 -9.70 -4.47 26.34
CA MET A 141 -10.06 -4.02 25.00
C MET A 141 -9.05 -2.94 24.60
N TYR A 142 -8.17 -3.24 23.63
CA TYR A 142 -7.03 -2.36 23.36
C TYR A 142 -7.53 -0.94 23.17
N ARG A 143 -6.94 0.02 23.91
CA ARG A 143 -7.33 1.42 23.85
C ARG A 143 -7.17 1.91 22.42
N ARG A 144 -8.28 2.31 21.81
CA ARG A 144 -8.33 2.95 20.49
C ARG A 144 -8.38 4.46 20.68
N GLY A 145 -7.87 5.20 19.70
CA GLY A 145 -7.89 6.66 19.72
C GLY A 145 -6.53 7.28 20.03
N PRO A 146 -6.49 8.61 20.24
CA PRO A 146 -5.26 9.35 20.53
C PRO A 146 -4.59 8.89 21.83
N PHE A 147 -3.30 9.18 21.98
CA PHE A 147 -2.58 8.95 23.23
C PHE A 147 -2.99 9.99 24.27
N THR A 148 -3.25 9.56 25.50
CA THR A 148 -3.47 10.47 26.63
C THR A 148 -2.13 10.99 27.15
N GLN A 149 -2.17 12.08 27.90
CA GLN A 149 -0.95 12.62 28.50
C GLN A 149 -0.32 11.61 29.48
N GLU A 150 -1.12 10.86 30.24
CA GLU A 150 -0.56 9.86 31.16
C GLU A 150 0.13 8.71 30.40
N GLU A 151 -0.42 8.31 29.23
CA GLU A 151 0.25 7.32 28.38
C GLU A 151 1.57 7.87 27.84
N ASP A 152 1.61 9.13 27.44
CA ASP A 152 2.82 9.76 26.91
C ASP A 152 3.93 9.84 27.97
N ASP A 153 3.58 10.28 29.18
CA ASP A 153 4.51 10.36 30.31
C ASP A 153 5.03 8.95 30.68
N PHE A 154 4.13 7.96 30.69
CA PHE A 154 4.50 6.56 30.92
C PHE A 154 5.42 6.02 29.82
N ILE A 155 5.12 6.29 28.55
CA ILE A 155 5.94 5.84 27.41
C ILE A 155 7.36 6.41 27.52
N LEU A 156 7.51 7.70 27.84
CA LEU A 156 8.82 8.31 28.00
C LEU A 156 9.60 7.66 29.14
N ALA A 157 9.02 7.64 30.34
CA ALA A 157 9.67 7.13 31.54
C ALA A 157 10.07 5.66 31.41
N GLU A 158 9.16 4.81 30.93
CA GLU A 158 9.37 3.37 30.90
C GLU A 158 10.33 2.95 29.78
N ILE A 159 10.31 3.62 28.61
CA ILE A 159 11.28 3.34 27.55
C ILE A 159 12.67 3.84 27.92
N ASP A 160 12.80 5.02 28.54
CA ASP A 160 14.11 5.51 28.99
C ASP A 160 14.73 4.57 30.06
N LYS A 161 13.88 3.92 30.87
CA LYS A 161 14.30 2.89 31.84
C LYS A 161 14.70 1.55 31.19
N LEU A 162 13.91 1.05 30.24
CA LEU A 162 14.11 -0.29 29.63
C LEU A 162 15.06 -0.28 28.43
N GLY A 163 15.37 0.89 27.89
CA GLY A 163 16.17 1.11 26.68
C GLY A 163 15.35 1.13 25.38
N GLU A 164 15.91 1.78 24.35
CA GLU A 164 15.27 2.01 23.04
C GLU A 164 15.29 0.75 22.13
N ASN A 165 14.71 -0.38 22.58
CA ASN A 165 14.71 -1.65 21.84
C ASN A 165 13.30 -2.24 21.63
N ALA A 166 13.17 -3.18 20.69
CA ALA A 166 11.88 -3.77 20.30
C ALA A 166 11.14 -4.47 21.47
N LYS A 167 11.89 -5.06 22.41
CA LYS A 167 11.32 -5.72 23.59
C LYS A 167 10.66 -4.68 24.52
N ALA A 168 11.35 -3.58 24.79
CA ALA A 168 10.82 -2.47 25.59
C ALA A 168 9.52 -1.90 24.99
N PHE A 169 9.49 -1.62 23.68
CA PHE A 169 8.27 -1.11 23.03
C PHE A 169 7.09 -2.08 23.07
N ASN A 170 7.36 -3.39 22.97
CA ASN A 170 6.32 -4.42 23.13
C ASN A 170 5.78 -4.46 24.57
N GLU A 171 6.67 -4.40 25.55
CA GLU A 171 6.30 -4.41 26.96
C GLU A 171 5.46 -3.18 27.32
N VAL A 172 5.89 -1.99 26.92
CA VAL A 172 5.12 -0.76 27.14
C VAL A 172 3.76 -0.82 26.45
N ALA A 173 3.69 -1.31 25.21
CA ALA A 173 2.41 -1.46 24.50
C ALA A 173 1.42 -2.35 25.28
N LEU A 174 1.90 -3.46 25.84
CA LEU A 174 1.08 -4.34 26.68
C LEU A 174 0.62 -3.64 27.96
N LYS A 175 1.52 -2.95 28.67
CA LYS A 175 1.22 -2.26 29.94
C LYS A 175 0.15 -1.17 29.78
N ILE A 176 0.22 -0.36 28.72
CA ILE A 176 -0.79 0.69 28.47
C ILE A 176 -2.00 0.21 27.65
N GLY A 177 -2.10 -1.09 27.37
CA GLY A 177 -3.24 -1.66 26.65
C GLY A 177 -3.33 -1.20 25.19
N ARG A 178 -2.21 -0.98 24.51
CA ARG A 178 -2.15 -0.63 23.08
C ARG A 178 -1.74 -1.85 22.23
N ARG A 179 -2.36 -1.97 21.06
CA ARG A 179 -2.21 -3.17 20.21
C ARG A 179 -0.84 -3.32 19.55
N HIS A 180 -0.21 -2.21 19.19
CA HIS A 180 0.96 -2.21 18.31
C HIS A 180 2.11 -1.43 18.94
N SER A 181 3.19 -2.13 19.27
CA SER A 181 4.46 -1.54 19.73
C SER A 181 5.06 -0.56 18.73
N ARG A 182 4.83 -0.76 17.43
CA ARG A 182 5.19 0.22 16.39
C ARG A 182 4.60 1.61 16.66
N ASN A 183 3.36 1.69 17.15
CA ASN A 183 2.73 2.96 17.48
C ASN A 183 3.37 3.59 18.72
N ILE A 184 3.76 2.77 19.70
CA ILE A 184 4.51 3.22 20.88
C ILE A 184 5.86 3.78 20.49
N LYS A 185 6.61 3.07 19.64
CA LYS A 185 7.88 3.52 19.10
C LYS A 185 7.75 4.88 18.42
N PHE A 186 6.78 5.03 17.51
CA PHE A 186 6.54 6.31 16.85
C PHE A 186 6.13 7.42 17.82
N ARG A 187 5.27 7.11 18.80
CA ARG A 187 4.84 8.08 19.80
C ARG A 187 5.99 8.51 20.68
N TYR A 188 6.81 7.58 21.17
CA TYR A 188 8.01 7.85 21.94
C TYR A 188 8.98 8.80 21.23
N TYR A 189 9.34 8.51 19.98
CA TYR A 189 10.21 9.41 19.21
C TYR A 189 9.54 10.78 19.00
N LYS A 190 8.24 10.80 18.71
CA LYS A 190 7.51 12.07 18.63
C LYS A 190 7.59 12.85 19.95
N LEU A 191 7.38 12.21 21.10
CA LEU A 191 7.44 12.89 22.40
C LEU A 191 8.86 13.36 22.75
N LYS A 192 9.85 12.47 22.64
CA LYS A 192 11.22 12.74 23.07
C LYS A 192 11.90 13.83 22.26
N TYR A 193 11.49 14.05 21.00
CA TYR A 193 12.20 15.00 20.12
C TYR A 193 11.30 15.96 19.34
N SER A 194 9.97 15.87 19.42
CA SER A 194 9.04 16.83 18.78
C SER A 194 8.49 17.88 19.75
N THR A 195 9.04 18.03 20.95
CA THR A 195 8.52 18.95 21.98
C THR A 195 8.51 20.43 21.59
N VAL A 196 9.21 20.87 20.54
CA VAL A 196 9.10 22.26 20.03
C VAL A 196 9.36 22.36 18.52
N ALA A 197 9.21 21.28 17.75
CA ALA A 197 9.32 21.42 16.31
C ALA A 197 8.02 22.07 15.81
N GLU A 198 7.98 23.41 15.74
CA GLU A 198 7.13 24.11 14.78
C GLU A 198 7.12 23.28 13.50
N PRO A 199 5.97 23.09 12.83
CA PRO A 199 5.89 22.29 11.61
C PRO A 199 7.02 22.73 10.69
N LYS A 200 8.12 21.95 10.67
CA LYS A 200 9.38 22.50 10.19
C LYS A 200 9.14 22.88 8.75
N LYS A 201 9.50 24.13 8.44
CA LYS A 201 9.56 24.71 7.10
C LYS A 201 10.23 23.77 6.11
N ASP A 202 10.16 24.15 4.84
CA ASP A 202 10.96 23.57 3.75
C ASP A 202 12.39 23.21 4.20
N PHE A 203 12.94 22.12 3.67
CA PHE A 203 14.31 21.74 3.97
C PHE A 203 15.27 22.85 3.54
N THR A 204 16.12 23.29 4.45
CA THR A 204 17.15 24.28 4.12
C THR A 204 18.28 23.64 3.30
N PRO A 205 19.02 24.40 2.48
CA PRO A 205 20.19 23.89 1.78
C PRO A 205 21.20 23.19 2.69
N ALA A 206 21.45 23.74 3.89
CA ALA A 206 22.34 23.12 4.88
C ALA A 206 21.82 21.77 5.42
N GLU A 207 20.51 21.64 5.66
CA GLU A 207 19.90 20.35 6.01
C GLU A 207 20.04 19.35 4.84
N GLN A 208 19.88 19.80 3.60
CA GLN A 208 20.01 18.93 2.42
C GLN A 208 21.44 18.48 2.20
N GLU A 209 22.42 19.38 2.33
CA GLU A 209 23.85 19.07 2.28
C GLU A 209 24.24 18.01 3.28
N GLU A 210 23.85 18.19 4.54
CA GLU A 210 24.18 17.23 5.58
C GLU A 210 23.50 15.88 5.33
N LEU A 211 22.26 15.86 4.83
CA LEU A 211 21.55 14.63 4.51
C LEU A 211 22.22 13.87 3.35
N ILE A 212 22.58 14.59 2.27
CA ILE A 212 23.31 14.03 1.13
C ILE A 212 24.65 13.46 1.59
N LYS A 213 25.40 14.22 2.38
CA LYS A 213 26.71 13.81 2.91
C LYS A 213 26.62 12.52 3.72
N LEU A 214 25.66 12.42 4.64
CA LEU A 214 25.46 11.22 5.47
C LEU A 214 25.10 10.01 4.62
N ILE A 215 24.18 10.14 3.66
CA ILE A 215 23.79 9.05 2.78
C ILE A 215 24.96 8.58 1.91
N LEU A 216 25.70 9.51 1.29
CA LEU A 216 26.83 9.14 0.44
C LEU A 216 28.01 8.57 1.24
N ASN A 217 28.13 8.86 2.53
CA ASN A 217 29.13 8.26 3.40
C ASN A 217 28.76 6.83 3.82
N GLU A 218 27.47 6.58 4.05
CA GLU A 218 26.95 5.23 4.32
C GLU A 218 27.07 4.31 3.10
N TYR A 219 26.94 4.89 1.90
CA TYR A 219 26.97 4.15 0.62
C TYR A 219 28.08 4.65 -0.33
N PRO A 220 29.38 4.52 0.04
CA PRO A 220 30.47 5.21 -0.66
C PRO A 220 30.79 4.65 -2.06
N ASN A 221 30.41 3.40 -2.33
CA ASN A 221 30.71 2.70 -3.59
C ASN A 221 29.45 2.26 -4.34
N THR A 222 28.28 2.81 -3.97
CA THR A 222 26.99 2.45 -4.56
C THR A 222 26.58 3.52 -5.56
N GLU A 223 26.25 3.13 -6.79
CA GLU A 223 25.65 4.07 -7.76
C GLU A 223 24.33 4.64 -7.22
N LEU A 224 24.07 5.93 -7.45
CA LEU A 224 22.92 6.65 -6.88
C LEU A 224 21.59 5.89 -7.05
N LYS A 225 21.32 5.29 -8.21
CA LYS A 225 20.07 4.56 -8.50
C LYS A 225 19.84 3.33 -7.62
N TYR A 226 20.91 2.79 -7.03
CA TYR A 226 20.85 1.62 -6.14
C TYR A 226 20.91 1.99 -4.66
N ILE A 227 21.10 3.27 -4.32
CA ILE A 227 21.08 3.73 -2.93
C ILE A 227 19.66 3.64 -2.38
N LYS A 228 19.44 2.71 -1.45
CA LYS A 228 18.18 2.50 -0.74
C LYS A 228 18.43 2.53 0.77
N PRO A 229 18.47 3.72 1.38
CA PRO A 229 18.73 3.81 2.81
C PRO A 229 17.60 3.13 3.58
N THR A 230 17.97 2.41 4.64
CA THR A 230 17.01 1.61 5.41
C THR A 230 16.17 2.47 6.36
N ASP A 231 15.02 1.96 6.81
CA ASP A 231 14.24 2.58 7.88
C ASP A 231 15.07 2.82 9.14
N ALA A 232 16.02 1.93 9.43
CA ALA A 232 16.95 2.06 10.56
C ALA A 232 17.86 3.28 10.38
N PHE A 233 18.48 3.42 9.21
CA PHE A 233 19.31 4.58 8.88
C PHE A 233 18.57 5.91 9.11
N PHE A 234 17.35 6.06 8.57
CA PHE A 234 16.58 7.30 8.79
C PHE A 234 16.11 7.47 10.23
N THR A 235 15.91 6.37 10.97
CA THR A 235 15.58 6.44 12.41
C THR A 235 16.74 7.02 13.19
N ASP A 236 17.98 6.67 12.85
CA ASP A 236 19.18 7.22 13.51
C ASP A 236 19.39 8.70 13.17
N LEU A 237 19.04 9.10 11.94
CA LEU A 237 19.08 10.50 11.52
C LEU A 237 18.07 11.40 12.24
N TYR A 238 17.02 10.84 12.82
CA TYR A 238 15.99 11.58 13.54
C TYR A 238 16.58 12.51 14.61
N LYS A 239 17.56 12.01 15.39
CA LYS A 239 18.23 12.76 16.47
C LYS A 239 18.93 14.03 15.96
N LYS A 240 19.51 13.95 14.77
CA LYS A 240 20.29 15.01 14.15
C LYS A 240 19.41 16.07 13.49
N PHE A 241 18.45 15.62 12.68
CA PHE A 241 17.59 16.54 11.92
C PHE A 241 16.41 17.07 12.72
N LYS A 242 16.06 16.45 13.86
CA LYS A 242 14.82 16.75 14.59
C LYS A 242 13.60 16.74 13.65
N ARG A 243 13.57 15.78 12.71
CA ARG A 243 12.54 15.60 11.68
C ARG A 243 12.21 14.12 11.60
N ASP A 244 10.92 13.79 11.55
CA ASP A 244 10.44 12.42 11.42
C ASP A 244 11.18 11.65 10.31
N SER A 245 11.58 10.41 10.60
CA SER A 245 12.37 9.58 9.67
C SER A 245 11.67 9.39 8.33
N SER A 246 10.34 9.26 8.32
CA SER A 246 9.56 9.14 7.08
C SER A 246 9.55 10.43 6.26
N ILE A 247 9.71 11.60 6.90
CA ILE A 247 9.84 12.88 6.20
C ILE A 247 11.22 12.98 5.53
N LEU A 248 12.29 12.58 6.24
CA LEU A 248 13.64 12.52 5.67
C LEU A 248 13.70 11.56 4.47
N GLU A 249 13.18 10.35 4.62
CA GLU A 249 13.11 9.35 3.55
C GLU A 249 12.32 9.86 2.36
N LYS A 250 11.13 10.43 2.59
CA LYS A 250 10.32 11.00 1.51
C LYS A 250 11.04 12.16 0.82
N HIS A 251 11.75 13.01 1.54
CA HIS A 251 12.49 14.12 0.95
C HIS A 251 13.65 13.62 0.09
N TRP A 252 14.39 12.63 0.59
CA TRP A 252 15.43 11.95 -0.19
C TRP A 252 14.84 11.37 -1.48
N LEU A 253 13.82 10.53 -1.40
CA LEU A 253 13.28 9.81 -2.56
C LEU A 253 12.49 10.71 -3.52
N LYS A 254 11.82 11.77 -3.05
CA LYS A 254 10.95 12.60 -3.90
C LYS A 254 11.63 13.84 -4.47
N VAL A 255 12.69 14.33 -3.83
CA VAL A 255 13.30 15.63 -4.16
C VAL A 255 14.78 15.46 -4.47
N ILE A 256 15.56 14.98 -3.50
CA ILE A 256 17.02 14.95 -3.64
C ILE A 256 17.45 13.93 -4.68
N LEU A 257 17.13 12.65 -4.49
CA LEU A 257 17.60 11.57 -5.35
C LEU A 257 17.21 11.76 -6.83
N PRO A 258 15.95 12.14 -7.18
CA PRO A 258 15.61 12.46 -8.57
C PRO A 258 16.41 13.61 -9.17
N ALA A 259 16.72 14.66 -8.40
CA ALA A 259 17.53 15.78 -8.90
C ALA A 259 18.95 15.32 -9.22
N LEU A 260 19.56 14.54 -8.32
CA LEU A 260 20.91 14.02 -8.50
C LEU A 260 21.00 12.98 -9.63
N LEU A 261 19.99 12.10 -9.76
CA LEU A 261 19.92 11.13 -10.85
C LEU A 261 19.78 11.81 -12.21
N SER A 262 18.90 12.81 -12.32
CA SER A 262 18.78 13.60 -13.55
C SER A 262 20.10 14.28 -13.92
N HIS A 263 20.84 14.80 -12.95
CA HIS A 263 22.13 15.43 -13.19
C HIS A 263 23.20 14.46 -13.71
N GLU A 264 23.41 13.32 -13.03
CA GLU A 264 24.38 12.29 -13.46
C GLU A 264 24.06 11.73 -14.87
N LEU A 265 22.80 11.81 -15.30
CA LEU A 265 22.35 11.37 -16.63
C LEU A 265 22.29 12.51 -17.68
N GLY A 266 22.63 13.75 -17.32
CA GLY A 266 22.52 14.91 -18.23
C GLY A 266 21.08 15.31 -18.57
N LEU A 267 20.11 14.96 -17.73
CA LEU A 267 18.67 15.17 -17.91
C LEU A 267 18.10 16.35 -17.11
N SER A 268 18.94 17.13 -16.41
CA SER A 268 18.48 18.22 -15.51
C SER A 268 17.57 19.25 -16.18
N ASN A 269 17.77 19.51 -17.48
CA ASN A 269 16.99 20.46 -18.27
C ASN A 269 15.76 19.85 -18.95
N GLN A 270 15.53 18.54 -18.81
CA GLN A 270 14.41 17.87 -19.46
C GLN A 270 13.16 17.87 -18.58
N ASN A 271 12.05 18.34 -19.15
CA ASN A 271 10.75 18.26 -18.50
C ASN A 271 10.12 16.87 -18.69
N TRP A 272 10.56 15.90 -17.87
CA TRP A 272 10.05 14.51 -17.89
C TRP A 272 8.55 14.38 -17.62
N GLN A 273 7.91 15.40 -17.03
CA GLN A 273 6.50 15.36 -16.67
C GLN A 273 5.59 15.34 -17.90
N ILE A 274 5.99 16.00 -18.99
CA ILE A 274 5.18 16.07 -20.22
C ILE A 274 5.14 14.71 -20.93
N PRO A 275 6.31 14.09 -21.27
CA PRO A 275 6.29 12.79 -21.92
C PRO A 275 5.62 11.75 -21.03
N LEU A 276 5.78 11.84 -19.69
CA LEU A 276 5.07 10.95 -18.77
C LEU A 276 3.55 11.05 -18.94
N ILE A 277 2.96 12.25 -18.89
CA ILE A 277 1.50 12.40 -19.05
C ILE A 277 1.03 11.84 -20.39
N GLN A 278 1.78 12.08 -21.47
CA GLN A 278 1.44 11.60 -22.81
C GLN A 278 1.48 10.08 -22.90
N ILE A 279 2.52 9.43 -22.38
CA ILE A 279 2.65 7.97 -22.32
C ILE A 279 1.50 7.36 -21.51
N LEU A 280 1.23 7.91 -20.32
CA LEU A 280 0.14 7.43 -19.48
C LEU A 280 -1.24 7.60 -20.15
N LEU A 281 -1.45 8.70 -20.88
CA LEU A 281 -2.68 8.92 -21.62
C LEU A 281 -2.85 7.86 -22.73
N THR A 282 -1.78 7.57 -23.48
CA THR A 282 -1.78 6.48 -24.47
C THR A 282 -2.11 5.13 -23.82
N TRP A 283 -1.47 4.80 -22.68
CA TRP A 283 -1.74 3.56 -21.95
C TRP A 283 -3.19 3.45 -21.43
N THR A 284 -3.82 4.56 -21.02
CA THR A 284 -5.24 4.54 -20.65
C THR A 284 -6.14 4.25 -21.85
N LYS A 285 -5.85 4.82 -23.03
CA LYS A 285 -6.62 4.58 -24.27
C LYS A 285 -6.50 3.14 -24.76
N GLU A 286 -5.32 2.55 -24.60
CA GLU A 286 -5.07 1.14 -24.90
C GLU A 286 -5.65 0.17 -23.85
N SER A 287 -6.38 0.69 -22.84
CA SER A 287 -6.95 -0.08 -21.72
C SER A 287 -5.92 -0.86 -20.90
N LYS A 288 -4.62 -0.51 -20.98
CA LYS A 288 -3.54 -1.12 -20.18
C LYS A 288 -3.64 -0.74 -18.71
N ILE A 289 -4.10 0.49 -18.43
CA ILE A 289 -4.25 1.02 -17.07
C ILE A 289 -5.60 1.73 -16.91
N ARG A 290 -6.24 1.59 -15.74
CA ARG A 290 -7.50 2.28 -15.43
C ARG A 290 -7.35 3.32 -14.33
N MET A 291 -6.34 3.13 -13.47
CA MET A 291 -6.05 4.02 -12.36
C MET A 291 -4.55 4.03 -12.03
N ALA A 292 -4.10 5.06 -11.31
CA ALA A 292 -2.69 5.25 -10.96
C ALA A 292 -2.05 4.07 -10.19
N ARG A 293 -2.83 3.23 -9.50
CA ARG A 293 -2.30 2.02 -8.82
C ARG A 293 -2.01 0.86 -9.77
N ASP A 294 -2.53 0.91 -11.00
CA ASP A 294 -2.31 -0.13 -12.03
C ASP A 294 -0.99 0.10 -12.80
N LEU A 295 -0.27 1.20 -12.50
CA LEU A 295 0.97 1.56 -13.19
C LEU A 295 2.09 0.55 -12.90
N ASP A 296 2.76 0.09 -13.97
CA ASP A 296 4.04 -0.58 -13.86
C ASP A 296 5.16 0.46 -13.67
N TYR A 297 5.59 0.63 -12.43
CA TYR A 297 6.65 1.57 -12.10
C TYR A 297 8.04 1.10 -12.57
N MET A 298 8.23 -0.19 -12.85
CA MET A 298 9.53 -0.65 -13.38
C MET A 298 9.69 -0.15 -14.82
N GLU A 299 8.68 -0.37 -15.66
CA GLU A 299 8.64 0.14 -17.04
C GLU A 299 8.77 1.68 -17.07
N LEU A 300 8.06 2.39 -16.19
CA LEU A 300 8.18 3.84 -16.12
C LEU A 300 9.59 4.31 -15.73
N LEU A 301 10.29 3.59 -14.85
CA LEU A 301 11.64 3.98 -14.42
C LEU A 301 12.69 3.68 -15.50
N GLU A 302 12.43 2.73 -16.40
CA GLU A 302 13.25 2.52 -17.61
C GLU A 302 13.08 3.70 -18.59
N LEU A 303 11.86 4.21 -18.74
CA LEU A 303 11.56 5.37 -19.60
C LEU A 303 12.00 6.71 -18.99
N PHE A 304 12.04 6.80 -17.65
CA PHE A 304 12.39 8.01 -16.91
C PHE A 304 13.49 7.73 -15.85
N PRO A 305 14.72 7.39 -16.27
CA PRO A 305 15.77 6.90 -15.37
C PRO A 305 16.29 7.96 -14.38
N GLY A 306 16.03 9.24 -14.64
CA GLY A 306 16.31 10.33 -13.69
C GLY A 306 15.33 10.41 -12.52
N GLN A 307 14.28 9.59 -12.48
CA GLN A 307 13.21 9.68 -11.50
C GLN A 307 13.17 8.50 -10.52
N THR A 308 12.37 8.62 -9.47
CA THR A 308 12.07 7.52 -8.54
C THR A 308 10.57 7.23 -8.58
N LYS A 309 10.18 6.03 -8.12
CA LYS A 309 8.77 5.68 -7.95
C LYS A 309 8.03 6.74 -7.12
N GLN A 310 8.66 7.22 -6.04
CA GLN A 310 8.08 8.18 -5.12
C GLN A 310 7.94 9.58 -5.75
N SER A 311 8.89 10.02 -6.59
CA SER A 311 8.80 11.31 -7.28
C SER A 311 7.67 11.29 -8.32
N ILE A 312 7.54 10.22 -9.10
CA ILE A 312 6.44 10.01 -10.05
C ILE A 312 5.09 9.97 -9.33
N GLN A 313 4.96 9.17 -8.27
CA GLN A 313 3.73 9.09 -7.46
C GLN A 313 3.33 10.45 -6.88
N TYR A 314 4.30 11.20 -6.36
CA TYR A 314 4.07 12.51 -5.81
C TYR A 314 3.58 13.49 -6.89
N PHE A 315 4.26 13.53 -8.04
CA PHE A 315 3.85 14.35 -9.18
C PHE A 315 2.40 14.04 -9.60
N LEU A 316 2.07 12.77 -9.84
CA LEU A 316 0.72 12.36 -10.25
C LEU A 316 -0.32 12.76 -9.21
N THR A 317 -0.03 12.58 -7.91
CA THR A 317 -0.94 12.96 -6.83
C THR A 317 -1.23 14.47 -6.81
N ILE A 318 -0.18 15.29 -6.91
CA ILE A 318 -0.31 16.76 -6.92
C ILE A 318 -1.05 17.23 -8.18
N MET A 319 -0.68 16.69 -9.34
CA MET A 319 -1.35 16.96 -10.60
C MET A 319 -2.84 16.61 -10.51
N SER A 320 -3.21 15.40 -10.12
CA SER A 320 -4.61 14.97 -9.99
C SER A 320 -5.41 15.89 -9.08
N ARG A 321 -4.86 16.26 -7.91
CA ARG A 321 -5.52 17.22 -7.00
C ARG A 321 -5.72 18.58 -7.63
N ASN A 322 -4.72 19.10 -8.34
CA ASN A 322 -4.80 20.39 -9.02
C ASN A 322 -5.84 20.37 -10.14
N ILE A 323 -5.91 19.27 -10.90
CA ILE A 323 -6.90 19.09 -11.96
C ILE A 323 -8.31 18.99 -11.38
N ILE A 324 -8.54 18.14 -10.37
CA ILE A 324 -9.82 18.02 -9.68
C ILE A 324 -10.29 19.38 -9.14
N LYS A 325 -9.39 20.14 -8.51
CA LYS A 325 -9.68 21.49 -8.00
C LYS A 325 -10.06 22.46 -9.12
N LYS A 326 -9.34 22.45 -10.24
CA LYS A 326 -9.58 23.35 -11.38
C LYS A 326 -10.86 23.01 -12.14
N VAL A 327 -11.16 21.72 -12.32
CA VAL A 327 -12.35 21.25 -13.03
C VAL A 327 -13.60 21.34 -12.15
N GLY A 328 -13.45 21.28 -10.82
CA GLY A 328 -14.57 21.36 -9.87
C GLY A 328 -15.34 20.05 -9.72
N ARG A 329 -14.83 18.93 -10.24
CA ARG A 329 -15.44 17.59 -10.18
C ARG A 329 -14.53 16.60 -9.46
N LYS A 330 -15.06 15.88 -8.46
CA LYS A 330 -14.31 14.90 -7.65
C LYS A 330 -14.29 13.49 -8.25
N ASP A 331 -15.19 13.22 -9.17
CA ASP A 331 -15.49 11.91 -9.78
C ASP A 331 -14.77 11.66 -11.11
N LEU A 332 -13.75 12.46 -11.44
CA LEU A 332 -12.98 12.29 -12.67
C LEU A 332 -12.24 10.95 -12.68
N SER A 333 -12.37 10.21 -13.77
CA SER A 333 -11.55 9.05 -14.08
C SER A 333 -10.08 9.43 -14.25
N PHE A 334 -9.18 8.45 -14.13
CA PHE A 334 -7.75 8.72 -14.31
C PHE A 334 -7.43 9.22 -15.73
N GLN A 335 -8.12 8.69 -16.74
CA GLN A 335 -8.02 9.16 -18.13
C GLN A 335 -8.47 10.63 -18.25
N GLU A 336 -9.65 11.00 -17.74
CA GLU A 336 -10.13 12.39 -17.76
C GLU A 336 -9.16 13.33 -17.04
N ILE A 337 -8.52 12.89 -15.95
CA ILE A 337 -7.49 13.68 -15.25
C ILE A 337 -6.29 13.95 -16.18
N LEU A 338 -5.80 12.93 -16.89
CA LEU A 338 -4.67 13.07 -17.81
C LEU A 338 -5.02 13.94 -19.02
N GLU A 339 -6.21 13.77 -19.61
CA GLU A 339 -6.71 14.59 -20.71
C GLU A 339 -6.83 16.06 -20.30
N ASN A 340 -7.37 16.32 -19.10
CA ASN A 340 -7.43 17.68 -18.57
C ASN A 340 -6.03 18.23 -18.23
N ALA A 341 -5.08 17.40 -17.82
CA ALA A 341 -3.70 17.84 -17.62
C ALA A 341 -3.04 18.29 -18.93
N VAL A 342 -3.26 17.55 -20.03
CA VAL A 342 -2.82 17.97 -21.37
C VAL A 342 -3.55 19.24 -21.81
N ARG A 343 -4.88 19.29 -21.73
CA ARG A 343 -5.72 20.42 -22.17
C ARG A 343 -5.41 21.72 -21.44
N LEU A 344 -5.19 21.65 -20.13
CA LEU A 344 -4.89 22.84 -19.31
C LEU A 344 -3.43 23.30 -19.44
N ASN A 345 -2.70 22.77 -20.42
CA ASN A 345 -1.29 23.02 -20.64
C ASN A 345 -0.49 22.89 -19.34
N TYR A 346 -0.82 21.87 -18.53
CA TYR A 346 -0.03 21.53 -17.36
C TYR A 346 1.42 21.22 -17.79
N SER A 347 1.57 20.76 -19.04
CA SER A 347 2.82 20.53 -19.76
C SER A 347 3.57 21.79 -20.23
N ALA A 348 2.90 22.87 -20.62
CA ALA A 348 3.57 24.06 -21.16
C ALA A 348 4.17 24.96 -20.07
N ARG A 349 3.89 24.66 -18.79
CA ARG A 349 4.59 25.31 -17.69
C ARG A 349 5.99 24.71 -17.64
N SER A 350 6.98 25.48 -18.09
CA SER A 350 8.37 25.25 -17.71
C SER A 350 8.42 24.93 -16.21
N PRO A 351 9.30 24.01 -15.76
CA PRO A 351 9.47 23.79 -14.34
C PRO A 351 9.58 25.14 -13.65
N LEU A 352 8.79 25.34 -12.59
CA LEU A 352 8.78 26.62 -11.89
C LEU A 352 10.24 27.01 -11.64
N ILE A 353 10.61 28.26 -11.92
CA ILE A 353 11.99 28.75 -11.77
C ILE A 353 12.54 28.37 -10.39
N SER A 354 11.67 28.38 -9.36
CA SER A 354 11.99 27.92 -8.01
C SER A 354 12.37 26.43 -7.89
N THR A 355 11.79 25.54 -8.69
CA THR A 355 12.18 24.12 -8.75
C THR A 355 13.53 23.94 -9.43
N VAL A 356 13.79 24.65 -10.53
CA VAL A 356 15.09 24.60 -11.23
C VAL A 356 16.19 25.07 -10.30
N ILE A 357 16.04 26.26 -9.71
CA ILE A 357 17.00 26.82 -8.73
C ILE A 357 17.23 25.85 -7.57
N ARG A 358 16.19 25.19 -7.05
CA ARG A 358 16.35 24.20 -5.97
C ARG A 358 17.14 22.98 -6.42
N ASN A 359 16.92 22.49 -7.64
CA ASN A 359 17.66 21.35 -8.17
C ASN A 359 19.13 21.71 -8.39
N ASP A 360 19.40 22.91 -8.91
CA ASP A 360 20.78 23.40 -9.12
C ASP A 360 21.53 23.48 -7.79
N ILE A 361 20.90 24.01 -6.74
CA ILE A 361 21.48 24.02 -5.38
C ILE A 361 21.82 22.60 -4.91
N LEU A 362 20.95 21.63 -5.15
CA LEU A 362 21.18 20.23 -4.77
C LEU A 362 22.35 19.60 -5.55
N VAL A 363 22.46 19.94 -6.84
CA VAL A 363 23.56 19.52 -7.70
C VAL A 363 24.88 20.12 -7.24
N ASP A 364 24.92 21.43 -6.95
CA ASP A 364 26.12 22.10 -6.46
C ASP A 364 26.62 21.49 -5.13
N ILE A 365 25.70 21.26 -4.19
CA ILE A 365 25.97 20.56 -2.93
C ILE A 365 26.60 19.18 -3.22
N TYR A 366 25.98 18.41 -4.11
CA TYR A 366 26.43 17.06 -4.44
C TYR A 366 27.82 17.04 -5.08
N GLU A 367 28.07 17.92 -6.05
CA GLU A 367 29.37 18.03 -6.72
C GLU A 367 30.48 18.46 -5.75
N ASN A 368 30.19 19.39 -4.84
CA ASN A 368 31.13 19.80 -3.81
C ASN A 368 31.50 18.63 -2.87
N ILE A 369 30.50 17.84 -2.45
CA ILE A 369 30.75 16.63 -1.65
C ILE A 369 31.59 15.62 -2.43
N LYS A 370 31.30 15.37 -3.72
CA LYS A 370 32.03 14.44 -4.59
C LYS A 370 33.49 14.86 -4.77
N LYS A 371 33.76 16.15 -5.06
CA LYS A 371 35.11 16.72 -5.15
C LYS A 371 35.89 16.57 -3.85
N SER A 372 35.27 16.88 -2.71
CA SER A 372 35.93 16.75 -1.39
C SER A 372 36.37 15.32 -1.05
N LYS A 373 35.67 14.31 -1.59
CA LYS A 373 36.03 12.89 -1.41
C LYS A 373 37.16 12.44 -2.33
N GLN A 374 37.26 13.01 -3.53
CA GLN A 374 38.36 12.71 -4.46
C GLN A 374 39.69 13.23 -3.92
N ILE A 375 39.71 14.43 -3.34
CA ILE A 375 40.92 15.03 -2.73
C ILE A 375 41.49 14.17 -1.61
N LYS A 376 40.64 13.44 -0.86
CA LYS A 376 41.09 12.56 0.24
C LYS A 376 41.67 11.21 -0.22
N LYS A 377 41.52 10.86 -1.50
CA LYS A 377 42.05 9.60 -2.07
C LYS A 377 43.40 9.79 -2.76
N CYS A 378 43.76 11.03 -3.09
CA CYS A 378 45.09 11.44 -3.50
C CYS A 378 45.93 11.74 -2.26
#